data_AF-A0A179S0R8-F1
#
_entry.id   AF-A0A179S0R8-F1
#
_cell.length_a   1.000
_cell.length_b   1.000
_cell.length_c   1.000
_cell.angle_alpha   90.00
_cell.angle_beta   90.00
_cell.angle_gamma   90.00
#
_symmetry.space_group_name_H-M   'P 1'
#
loop_
_entity.id
_entity.type
_entity.pdbx_description
1 polymer ?
#
loop_
_entity_poly.entity_id
_entity_poly.type
_entity_poly.pdbx_seq_one_letter_code
_entity_poly.pdbx_strand_id
1 'polypeptide(L)'
;MAAPLLVVVGDEDDHCLQPGLFLKRTVPASGLAVLPKTGHTLNLEEPMLFNQLLAEFIVQVESGRWGPRDPRANPAEIMRTR
;
A
#
# COMPACT_ATOMS: atom_id res chain seq x y z
N MET A 1 17.34 8.45 -3.90
CA MET A 1 15.96 8.14 -4.33
C MET A 1 15.43 7.04 -3.43
N ALA A 2 14.23 7.20 -2.88
CA ALA A 2 13.57 6.07 -2.21
C ALA A 2 12.98 5.15 -3.29
N ALA A 3 13.17 3.85 -3.17
CA ALA A 3 12.57 2.89 -4.11
C ALA A 3 11.04 2.88 -3.96
N PRO A 4 10.27 2.92 -5.06
CA PRO A 4 8.82 2.72 -5.03
C PRO A 4 8.45 1.38 -4.39
N LEU A 5 7.44 1.37 -3.52
CA LEU A 5 7.01 0.16 -2.83
C LEU A 5 5.48 0.09 -2.72
N LEU A 6 4.89 -1.04 -3.11
CA LEU A 6 3.49 -1.37 -2.85
C LEU A 6 3.45 -2.50 -1.83
N VAL A 7 2.83 -2.25 -0.67
CA VAL A 7 2.46 -3.29 0.30
C VAL A 7 1.04 -3.75 0.00
N VAL A 8 0.84 -5.06 -0.16
CA VAL A 8 -0.48 -5.67 -0.28
C VAL A 8 -0.62 -6.72 0.83
N VAL A 9 -1.67 -6.65 1.62
CA VAL A 9 -1.98 -7.60 2.69
C VAL A 9 -3.46 -7.98 2.62
N GLY A 10 -3.81 -9.19 3.08
CA GLY A 10 -5.19 -9.57 3.35
C GLY A 10 -5.64 -9.08 4.73
N ASP A 11 -6.92 -8.74 4.92
CA ASP A 11 -7.47 -8.34 6.22
C ASP A 11 -7.66 -9.51 7.19
N GLU A 12 -7.74 -10.76 6.71
CA GLU A 12 -7.81 -11.98 7.51
C GLU A 12 -6.41 -12.56 7.80
N ASP A 13 -5.33 -11.90 7.34
CA ASP A 13 -3.93 -12.22 7.71
C ASP A 13 -3.41 -11.31 8.83
N ASP A 14 -3.81 -11.66 10.07
CA ASP A 14 -3.41 -10.94 11.29
C ASP A 14 -1.89 -10.80 11.46
N HIS A 15 -1.12 -11.78 10.97
CA HIS A 15 0.33 -11.77 11.08
C HIS A 15 0.99 -10.72 10.15
N CYS A 16 0.34 -10.37 9.05
CA CYS A 16 0.87 -9.41 8.07
C CYS A 16 0.29 -8.00 8.20
N LEU A 17 -0.84 -7.79 8.89
CA LEU A 17 -1.42 -6.45 9.09
C LEU A 17 -0.46 -5.49 9.81
N GLN A 18 0.12 -5.88 10.95
CA GLN A 18 1.03 -5.01 11.71
C GLN A 18 2.36 -4.74 10.96
N PRO A 19 3.03 -5.75 10.38
CA PRO A 19 4.18 -5.50 9.51
C PRO A 19 3.86 -4.60 8.31
N GLY A 20 2.69 -4.77 7.68
CA GLY A 20 2.28 -3.94 6.54
C GLY A 20 2.11 -2.47 6.93
N LEU A 21 1.48 -2.21 8.08
CA LEU A 21 1.37 -0.86 8.65
C LEU A 21 2.73 -0.28 9.06
N PHE A 22 3.62 -1.10 9.62
CA PHE A 22 4.99 -0.69 9.94
C PHE A 22 5.74 -0.24 8.67
N LEU A 23 5.71 -1.03 7.59
CA LEU A 23 6.32 -0.67 6.32
C LEU A 23 5.74 0.62 5.76
N LYS A 24 4.40 0.78 5.80
CA LYS A 24 3.71 2.00 5.35
C LYS A 24 4.11 3.26 6.13
N ARG A 25 4.49 3.11 7.40
CA ARG A 25 4.96 4.23 8.24
C ARG A 25 6.45 4.53 8.04
N THR A 26 7.25 3.52 7.70
CA THR A 26 8.71 3.63 7.65
C THR A 26 9.23 3.97 6.25
N VAL A 27 8.62 3.45 5.19
CA VAL A 27 9.11 3.62 3.81
C VAL A 27 8.49 4.87 3.17
N PRO A 28 9.31 5.86 2.73
CA PRO A 28 8.79 7.15 2.26
C PRO A 28 7.87 7.10 1.04
N ALA A 29 8.21 6.29 0.03
CA ALA A 29 7.46 6.14 -1.23
C ALA A 29 6.66 4.82 -1.27
N SER A 30 5.89 4.57 -0.21
CA SER A 30 5.09 3.35 -0.06
C SER A 30 3.58 3.57 -0.19
N GLY A 31 2.89 2.62 -0.81
CA GLY A 31 1.43 2.45 -0.77
C GLY A 31 1.05 1.21 0.05
N LEU A 32 -0.17 1.18 0.59
CA LEU A 32 -0.72 0.03 1.32
C LEU A 32 -2.11 -0.28 0.78
N ALA A 33 -2.33 -1.51 0.34
CA ALA A 33 -3.63 -2.07 0.00
C ALA A 33 -3.94 -3.22 0.97
N VAL A 34 -5.15 -3.19 1.54
CA VAL A 34 -5.69 -4.26 2.39
C VAL A 34 -6.87 -4.88 1.64
N LEU A 35 -6.78 -6.16 1.32
CA LEU A 35 -7.79 -6.89 0.56
C LEU A 35 -8.84 -7.45 1.52
N PRO A 36 -10.13 -7.19 1.29
CA PRO A 36 -11.18 -7.63 2.19
C PRO A 36 -11.42 -9.13 2.07
N LYS A 37 -11.63 -9.80 3.20
CA LYS A 37 -11.86 -11.23 3.32
C LYS A 37 -10.79 -12.09 2.64
N THR A 38 -9.53 -11.73 2.82
CA THR A 38 -8.41 -12.41 2.17
C THR A 38 -7.34 -12.78 3.19
N GLY A 39 -6.81 -14.00 3.10
CA GLY A 39 -5.75 -14.49 3.95
C GLY A 39 -4.34 -14.22 3.41
N HIS A 40 -3.41 -15.09 3.81
CA HIS A 40 -1.99 -14.96 3.51
C HIS A 40 -1.66 -15.15 2.01
N THR A 41 -2.43 -15.98 1.32
CA THR A 41 -2.19 -16.34 -0.09
C THR A 41 -3.00 -15.46 -1.05
N LEU A 42 -3.02 -14.16 -0.78
CA LEU A 42 -3.87 -13.17 -1.44
C LEU A 42 -3.79 -13.14 -2.97
N ASN A 43 -2.65 -13.51 -3.55
CA ASN A 43 -2.48 -13.59 -5.00
C ASN A 43 -3.18 -14.81 -5.63
N LEU A 44 -3.45 -15.85 -4.84
CA LEU A 44 -4.19 -17.05 -5.24
C LEU A 44 -5.67 -16.92 -4.88
N GLU A 45 -5.98 -16.31 -3.74
CA GLU A 45 -7.35 -16.10 -3.26
C GLU A 45 -8.08 -15.03 -4.08
N GLU A 46 -7.43 -13.89 -4.34
CA GLU A 46 -8.00 -12.74 -5.05
C GLU A 46 -7.12 -12.34 -6.26
N PRO A 47 -6.92 -13.24 -7.25
CA PRO A 47 -5.95 -13.04 -8.33
C PRO A 47 -6.24 -11.81 -9.19
N MET A 48 -7.51 -11.51 -9.43
CA MET A 48 -7.92 -10.36 -10.25
C MET A 48 -7.59 -9.04 -9.56
N LEU A 49 -7.96 -8.91 -8.28
CA LEU A 49 -7.71 -7.70 -7.49
C LEU A 49 -6.20 -7.49 -7.27
N PHE A 50 -5.46 -8.55 -6.96
CA PHE A 50 -4.02 -8.49 -6.82
C PHE A 50 -3.33 -8.02 -8.12
N ASN A 51 -3.67 -8.65 -9.26
CA ASN A 51 -3.08 -8.30 -10.54
C ASN A 51 -3.44 -6.86 -10.99
N GLN A 52 -4.65 -6.40 -10.70
CA GLN A 52 -5.05 -5.03 -11.00
C GLN A 52 -4.22 -4.01 -10.19
N LEU A 53 -4.04 -4.24 -8.89
CA LEU A 53 -3.21 -3.38 -8.04
C LEU A 53 -1.75 -3.36 -8.49
N LEU A 54 -1.21 -4.53 -8.85
CA LEU A 54 0.16 -4.67 -9.34
C LEU A 54 0.35 -3.94 -10.67
N ALA A 55 -0.57 -4.09 -11.62
CA ALA A 55 -0.51 -3.42 -12.92
C ALA A 55 -0.57 -1.89 -12.78
N GLU A 56 -1.51 -1.38 -11.98
CA GLU A 56 -1.61 0.07 -11.72
C GLU A 56 -0.33 0.61 -11.07
N PHE A 57 0.22 -0.10 -10.08
CA PHE A 57 1.48 0.28 -9.46
C PHE A 57 2.63 0.38 -10.46
N ILE A 58 2.80 -0.62 -11.32
CA ILE A 58 3.85 -0.61 -12.36
C ILE A 58 3.68 0.62 -13.27
N VAL A 59 2.46 0.88 -13.76
CA VAL A 59 2.18 2.04 -14.61
C VAL A 59 2.47 3.37 -13.90
N GLN A 60 2.10 3.51 -12.62
CA GLN A 60 2.39 4.72 -11.84
C GLN A 60 3.89 4.90 -11.59
N VAL A 61 4.64 3.82 -11.38
CA VAL A 61 6.10 3.86 -11.22
C VAL A 61 6.79 4.25 -12.52
N GLU A 62 6.46 3.59 -13.63
CA GLU A 62 7.04 3.86 -14.95
C GLU A 62 6.77 5.29 -15.43
N SER A 63 5.62 5.84 -15.06
CA SER A 63 5.24 7.23 -15.36
C SER A 63 5.78 8.27 -14.37
N GLY A 64 6.58 7.87 -13.37
CA GLY A 64 7.15 8.77 -12.38
C GLY A 64 6.13 9.39 -11.41
N ARG A 65 4.92 8.82 -11.31
CA ARG A 65 3.82 9.31 -10.47
C ARG A 65 3.73 8.64 -9.10
N TRP A 66 4.59 7.66 -8.83
CA TRP A 66 4.69 7.03 -7.51
C TRP A 66 5.64 7.81 -6.57
N GLY A 67 5.16 8.93 -6.05
CA GLY A 67 5.93 9.83 -5.18
C GLY A 67 5.94 9.43 -3.69
N PRO A 68 6.66 10.19 -2.85
CA PRO A 68 6.57 10.09 -1.40
C PRO A 68 5.13 10.27 -0.88
N ARG A 69 4.87 9.79 0.33
CA ARG A 69 3.60 10.00 1.03
C ARG A 69 3.20 11.47 1.03
N ASP A 70 1.91 11.74 0.78
CA ASP A 70 1.33 13.09 0.86
C ASP A 70 1.66 13.72 2.23
N PRO A 71 2.37 14.87 2.27
CA PRO A 71 2.66 15.59 3.51
C PRO A 71 1.42 15.94 4.33
N ARG A 72 0.26 16.08 3.68
CA ARG A 72 -1.04 16.36 4.34
C ARG A 72 -1.57 15.16 5.12
N ALA A 73 -1.11 13.96 4.83
CA ALA A 73 -1.49 12.73 5.53
C ALA A 73 -0.71 12.53 6.84
N ASN A 74 -0.24 13.61 7.48
CA ASN A 74 0.45 13.59 8.76
C ASN A 74 -0.52 13.26 9.90
N PRO A 75 -0.38 12.10 10.58
CA PRO A 75 -1.31 11.72 11.65
C PRO A 75 -1.22 12.61 12.90
N ALA A 76 -0.16 13.41 13.04
CA ALA A 76 -0.03 14.39 14.13
C ALA A 76 -0.83 15.67 13.87
N GLU A 77 -1.32 15.88 12.65
CA GLU A 77 -2.12 17.03 12.27
C GLU A 77 -3.60 16.63 12.18
N ILE A 78 -4.46 17.36 12.87
CA ILE A 78 -5.91 17.19 12.74
C ILE A 78 -6.30 17.64 11.33
N MET A 79 -6.95 16.75 10.57
CA MET A 79 -7.39 16.90 9.17
C MET A 79 -7.51 18.38 8.72
N ARG A 80 -6.46 18.92 8.08
CA ARG A 80 -6.50 20.26 7.51
C ARG A 80 -7.43 20.24 6.29
N THR A 81 -8.61 20.85 6.42
CA THR A 81 -9.61 20.88 5.35
C THR A 81 -9.36 21.97 4.29
N ARG A 82 -8.33 22.82 4.42
CA ARG A 82 -7.91 23.81 3.42
C ARG A 82 -6.43 24.13 3.54
#